data_AF-I8TXY1-F1
#
_entry.id   AF-I8TXY1-F1
#
_cell.length_a   1.000
_cell.length_b   1.000
_cell.length_c   1.000
_cell.angle_alpha   90.00
_cell.angle_beta   90.00
_cell.angle_gamma   90.00
#
_symmetry.space_group_name_H-M   'P 1'
#
loop_
_entity.id
_entity.type
_entity.pdbx_description
1 polymer ?
#
loop_
_entity_poly.entity_id
_entity_poly.type
_entity_poly.pdbx_seq_one_letter_code
_entity_poly.pdbx_strand_id
1 'polypeptide(L)'
;MSTFIPRLVSSELLSNFTALINSVPGLRSDNTRDLPNSYNWASDFPGRSALKFAQGALDLKKSNLSHSDTVYRSRGSTISCSVLNILNYMRHHGKGGDYVANGRNKVIALAIGPGVILEMAVLHKASTADLRYAAHCWEW
;
A
#
# COMPACT_ATOMS: atom_id res chain seq x y z
N MET A 1 -17.53 -15.75 -0.88
CA MET A 1 -17.33 -14.39 -1.46
C MET A 1 -17.24 -14.51 -2.98
N SER A 2 -17.95 -13.67 -3.72
CA SER A 2 -17.85 -13.61 -5.19
C SER A 2 -16.42 -13.27 -5.63
N THR A 3 -15.93 -13.91 -6.69
CA THR A 3 -14.61 -13.62 -7.30
C THR A 3 -14.69 -12.53 -8.38
N PHE A 4 -15.89 -12.09 -8.73
CA PHE A 4 -16.11 -11.11 -9.80
C PHE A 4 -15.43 -9.77 -9.50
N ILE A 5 -15.71 -9.18 -8.35
CA ILE A 5 -15.14 -7.87 -7.97
C ILE A 5 -13.61 -7.93 -7.86
N PRO A 6 -13.00 -8.89 -7.15
CA PRO A 6 -11.53 -9.00 -7.13
C PRO A 6 -10.90 -9.18 -8.51
N ARG A 7 -11.53 -9.93 -9.42
CA ARG A 7 -11.04 -10.11 -10.80
C ARG A 7 -11.11 -8.81 -11.59
N LEU A 8 -12.26 -8.14 -11.55
CA LEU A 8 -12.49 -6.89 -12.27
C LEU A 8 -11.54 -5.79 -11.79
N VAL A 9 -11.39 -5.63 -10.47
CA VAL A 9 -10.45 -4.64 -9.93
C VAL A 9 -9.01 -4.97 -10.34
N SER A 10 -8.66 -6.26 -10.38
CA SER A 10 -7.28 -6.69 -10.67
C SER A 10 -6.85 -6.46 -12.11
N SER A 11 -7.77 -6.42 -13.09
CA SER A 11 -7.40 -6.05 -14.46
C SER A 11 -6.94 -4.59 -14.59
N GLU A 12 -7.37 -3.73 -13.66
CA GLU A 12 -7.08 -2.30 -13.67
C GLU A 12 -5.91 -1.90 -12.76
N LEU A 13 -5.34 -2.82 -11.98
CA LEU A 13 -4.34 -2.46 -10.98
C LEU A 13 -3.05 -1.91 -11.58
N LEU A 14 -2.55 -2.53 -12.65
CA LEU A 14 -1.29 -2.14 -13.26
C LEU A 14 -1.38 -0.77 -13.97
N SER A 15 -2.49 -0.52 -14.68
CA SER A 15 -2.74 0.76 -15.35
C SER A 15 -2.88 1.90 -14.34
N ASN A 16 -3.67 1.70 -13.28
CA ASN A 16 -3.85 2.70 -12.21
C ASN A 16 -2.56 2.95 -11.43
N PHE A 17 -1.79 1.90 -11.11
CA PHE A 17 -0.49 2.05 -10.48
C PHE A 17 0.44 2.89 -11.36
N THR A 18 0.55 2.56 -12.65
CA THR A 18 1.42 3.28 -13.59
C THR A 18 1.01 4.75 -13.70
N ALA A 19 -0.30 5.03 -13.80
CA ALA A 19 -0.82 6.40 -13.85
C ALA A 19 -0.50 7.17 -12.56
N LEU A 20 -0.66 6.56 -11.39
CA LEU A 20 -0.33 7.15 -10.10
C LEU A 20 1.17 7.47 -10.00
N ILE A 21 2.06 6.54 -10.34
CA ILE A 21 3.51 6.78 -10.22
C ILE A 21 3.95 7.91 -11.16
N ASN A 22 3.43 7.94 -12.39
CA ASN A 22 3.75 8.98 -13.36
C ASN A 22 3.23 10.38 -12.97
N SER A 23 2.14 10.44 -12.19
CA SER A 23 1.55 11.70 -11.73
C SER A 23 2.27 12.33 -10.55
N VAL A 24 3.23 11.64 -9.92
CA VAL A 24 3.94 12.10 -8.72
C VAL A 24 5.39 12.49 -9.05
N PRO A 25 5.71 13.79 -9.21
CA PRO A 25 7.04 14.24 -9.62
C PRO A 25 8.17 13.81 -8.66
N GLY A 26 7.88 13.73 -7.35
CA GLY A 26 8.85 13.34 -6.33
C GLY A 26 9.35 11.90 -6.43
N LEU A 27 8.70 11.05 -7.22
CA LEU A 27 9.15 9.68 -7.46
C LEU A 27 10.05 9.55 -8.69
N ARG A 28 10.24 10.63 -9.47
CA ARG A 28 10.92 10.53 -10.77
C ARG A 28 12.38 10.11 -10.67
N SER A 29 13.08 10.48 -9.60
CA SER A 29 14.48 10.12 -9.37
C SER A 29 14.68 8.68 -8.87
N ASP A 30 13.61 7.96 -8.55
CA ASP A 30 13.69 6.59 -8.06
C ASP A 30 13.58 5.59 -9.21
N ASN A 31 14.70 4.89 -9.48
CA ASN A 31 14.79 3.89 -10.54
C ASN A 31 13.91 2.66 -10.32
N THR A 32 13.38 2.46 -9.11
CA THR A 32 12.48 1.37 -8.77
C THR A 32 11.01 1.80 -8.73
N ARG A 33 10.71 3.05 -9.10
CA ARG A 33 9.37 3.63 -8.96
C ARG A 33 8.31 2.86 -9.74
N ASP A 34 8.67 2.29 -10.89
CA ASP A 34 7.76 1.60 -11.79
C ASP A 34 7.56 0.12 -11.42
N LEU A 35 8.23 -0.37 -10.37
CA LEU A 35 8.11 -1.75 -9.91
C LEU A 35 7.09 -1.83 -8.76
N PRO A 36 5.91 -2.45 -8.93
CA PRO A 36 4.93 -2.61 -7.82
C PRO A 36 5.54 -3.29 -6.59
N ASN A 37 6.49 -4.20 -6.84
CA ASN A 37 7.27 -4.91 -5.84
C ASN A 37 8.25 -4.05 -5.03
N SER A 38 8.50 -2.78 -5.39
CA SER A 38 9.31 -1.84 -4.58
C SER A 38 8.50 -1.13 -3.49
N TYR A 39 7.18 -1.35 -3.43
CA TYR A 39 6.27 -0.74 -2.45
C TYR A 39 5.73 -1.77 -1.47
N ASN A 40 5.48 -1.35 -0.22
CA ASN A 40 4.55 -2.06 0.64
C ASN A 40 3.11 -1.74 0.19
N TRP A 41 2.17 -2.64 0.41
CA TRP A 41 0.78 -2.47 -0.03
C TRP A 41 -0.17 -2.55 1.16
N ALA A 42 -0.88 -1.46 1.41
CA ALA A 42 -2.03 -1.39 2.29
C ALA A 42 -3.30 -1.54 1.44
N SER A 43 -3.66 -2.80 1.18
CA SER A 43 -4.67 -3.18 0.19
C SER A 43 -5.98 -3.62 0.84
N ASP A 44 -7.10 -3.03 0.39
CA ASP A 44 -8.46 -3.38 0.78
C ASP A 44 -9.04 -4.57 -0.03
N PHE A 45 -8.23 -5.58 -0.30
CA PHE A 45 -8.74 -6.86 -0.82
C PHE A 45 -9.08 -7.78 0.35
N PRO A 46 -10.38 -7.96 0.70
CA PRO A 46 -10.75 -8.66 1.91
C PRO A 46 -10.39 -10.14 1.88
N GLY A 47 -9.45 -10.50 2.77
CA GLY A 47 -9.03 -11.88 3.00
C GLY A 47 -8.03 -12.44 1.97
N ARG A 48 -7.46 -13.60 2.31
CA ARG A 48 -6.34 -14.21 1.56
C ARG A 48 -6.64 -14.52 0.10
N SER A 49 -7.86 -14.98 -0.21
CA SER A 49 -8.24 -15.33 -1.57
C SER A 49 -8.32 -14.08 -2.47
N ALA A 50 -8.81 -12.96 -1.94
CA ALA A 50 -8.88 -11.68 -2.64
C ALA A 50 -7.47 -11.13 -2.89
N LEU A 51 -6.59 -11.16 -1.88
CA LEU A 51 -5.20 -10.68 -2.00
C LEU A 51 -4.40 -11.39 -3.10
N LYS A 52 -4.72 -12.65 -3.42
CA LYS A 52 -4.07 -13.39 -4.53
C LYS A 52 -4.32 -12.77 -5.91
N PHE A 53 -5.45 -12.07 -6.10
CA PHE A 53 -5.72 -11.40 -7.37
C PHE A 53 -4.79 -10.20 -7.56
N ALA A 54 -4.59 -9.39 -6.52
CA ALA A 54 -3.59 -8.32 -6.53
C ALA A 54 -2.16 -8.86 -6.71
N GLN A 55 -1.83 -10.02 -6.10
CA GLN A 55 -0.55 -10.68 -6.33
C GLN A 55 -0.33 -11.05 -7.79
N GLY A 56 -1.31 -11.69 -8.43
CA GLY A 56 -1.20 -12.08 -9.83
C GLY A 56 -1.12 -10.89 -10.78
N ALA A 57 -1.91 -9.85 -10.54
CA ALA A 57 -1.99 -8.69 -11.43
C ALA A 57 -0.74 -7.80 -11.42
N LEU A 58 -0.05 -7.73 -10.28
CA LEU A 58 1.08 -6.83 -10.05
C LEU A 58 2.39 -7.56 -9.76
N ASP A 59 2.40 -8.89 -9.91
CA ASP A 59 3.50 -9.79 -9.55
C ASP A 59 3.98 -9.60 -8.09
N LEU A 60 3.07 -9.32 -7.16
CA LEU A 60 3.46 -8.97 -5.78
C LEU A 60 3.95 -10.19 -4.99
N LYS A 61 5.08 -10.02 -4.29
CA LYS A 61 5.50 -11.00 -3.29
C LYS A 61 4.54 -10.99 -2.09
N LYS A 62 4.43 -12.12 -1.39
CA LYS A 62 3.67 -12.24 -0.13
C LYS A 62 4.05 -11.17 0.90
N SER A 63 5.32 -10.78 0.94
CA SER A 63 5.83 -9.73 1.82
C SER A 63 5.14 -8.39 1.61
N ASN A 64 4.80 -8.03 0.37
CA ASN A 64 4.21 -6.74 0.03
C ASN A 64 2.82 -6.55 0.66
N LEU A 65 2.07 -7.65 0.85
CA LEU A 65 0.69 -7.68 1.35
C LEU A 65 0.55 -8.29 2.75
N SER A 66 1.66 -8.61 3.41
CA SER A 66 1.69 -9.30 4.71
C SER A 66 0.91 -8.57 5.81
N HIS A 67 0.98 -7.24 5.83
CA HIS A 67 0.23 -6.40 6.76
C HIS A 67 -1.28 -6.43 6.51
N SER A 68 -1.71 -6.36 5.24
CA SER A 68 -3.14 -6.54 4.86
C SER A 68 -3.66 -7.89 5.32
N ASP A 69 -2.94 -8.98 5.03
CA ASP A 69 -3.32 -10.33 5.45
C ASP A 69 -3.45 -10.44 6.97
N THR A 70 -2.51 -9.85 7.71
CA THR A 70 -2.52 -9.87 9.18
C THR A 70 -3.72 -9.12 9.76
N VAL A 71 -4.03 -7.94 9.23
CA VAL A 71 -5.19 -7.15 9.67
C VAL A 71 -6.49 -7.88 9.35
N TYR A 72 -6.65 -8.44 8.15
CA TYR A 72 -7.85 -9.20 7.82
C TYR A 72 -8.02 -10.47 8.65
N ARG A 73 -6.94 -11.19 8.95
CA ARG A 73 -7.00 -12.37 9.82
C ARG A 73 -7.42 -12.03 11.24
N SER A 74 -6.99 -10.87 11.75
CA SER A 74 -7.25 -10.46 13.14
C SER A 74 -8.58 -9.74 13.32
N ARG A 75 -9.04 -8.96 12.33
CA ARG A 75 -10.19 -8.03 12.46
C ARG A 75 -11.29 -8.24 11.42
N GLY A 76 -11.06 -9.06 10.40
CA GLY A 76 -11.94 -9.12 9.24
C GLY A 76 -11.91 -7.82 8.42
N SER A 77 -12.88 -7.66 7.53
CA SER A 77 -13.07 -6.39 6.82
C SER A 77 -13.83 -5.41 7.71
N THR A 78 -13.29 -4.19 7.83
CA THR A 78 -13.94 -3.05 8.50
C THR A 78 -14.47 -2.05 7.48
N ILE A 79 -14.75 -2.50 6.26
CA ILE A 79 -15.23 -1.68 5.12
C ILE A 79 -14.23 -0.54 4.88
N SER A 80 -14.67 0.73 4.93
CA SER A 80 -13.86 1.92 4.62
C SER A 80 -12.68 2.09 5.57
N CYS A 81 -12.77 1.57 6.80
CA CYS A 81 -11.70 1.67 7.79
C CYS A 81 -10.57 0.67 7.57
N SER A 82 -10.71 -0.30 6.65
CA SER A 82 -9.74 -1.40 6.49
C SER A 82 -8.35 -0.88 6.10
N VAL A 83 -8.26 0.01 5.10
CA VAL A 83 -6.97 0.61 4.69
C VAL A 83 -6.33 1.39 5.83
N LEU A 84 -7.12 2.18 6.57
CA LEU A 84 -6.62 2.95 7.72
C LEU A 84 -6.12 2.04 8.84
N ASN A 85 -6.82 0.95 9.11
CA ASN A 85 -6.39 -0.07 10.07
C ASN A 85 -5.09 -0.73 9.64
N ILE A 86 -4.90 -1.00 8.35
CA ILE A 86 -3.66 -1.57 7.80
C ILE A 86 -2.51 -0.57 7.92
N LEU A 87 -2.72 0.69 7.54
CA LEU A 87 -1.71 1.76 7.67
C LEU A 87 -1.33 2.01 9.13
N ASN A 88 -2.30 1.96 10.04
CA ASN A 88 -2.04 2.06 11.47
C ASN A 88 -1.26 0.85 11.99
N TYR A 89 -1.65 -0.36 11.59
CA TYR A 89 -0.92 -1.58 11.94
C TYR A 89 0.53 -1.51 11.48
N MET A 90 0.75 -1.14 10.22
CA MET A 90 2.06 -0.84 9.63
C MET A 90 2.84 0.13 10.54
N ARG A 91 2.31 1.32 10.82
CA ARG A 91 2.98 2.34 11.63
C ARG A 91 3.60 1.78 12.92
N HIS A 92 2.89 0.90 13.62
CA HIS A 92 3.30 0.33 14.90
C HIS A 92 4.20 -0.92 14.79
N HIS A 93 4.06 -1.71 13.73
CA HIS A 93 4.65 -3.05 13.66
C HIS A 93 5.89 -3.17 12.77
N GLY A 94 6.31 -2.10 12.09
CA GLY A 94 7.71 -2.05 11.67
C GLY A 94 8.52 -1.18 12.61
N LYS A 95 8.89 -1.77 13.74
CA LYS A 95 9.98 -1.27 14.57
C LYS A 95 11.19 -2.19 14.39
N GLY A 96 12.35 -1.57 14.14
CA GLY A 96 13.65 -2.22 14.14
C GLY A 96 13.91 -3.05 12.90
N GLY A 97 14.75 -2.56 11.99
CA GLY A 97 15.24 -3.35 10.86
C GLY A 97 14.19 -3.71 9.81
N ASP A 98 12.95 -4.06 10.16
CA ASP A 98 12.00 -4.80 9.31
C ASP A 98 11.23 -3.98 8.28
N TYR A 99 11.07 -2.67 8.50
CA TYR A 99 10.72 -1.75 7.40
C TYR A 99 11.82 -1.68 6.35
N VAL A 100 13.07 -1.82 6.81
CA VAL A 100 14.28 -1.88 6.00
C VAL A 100 14.63 -3.34 5.63
N ALA A 101 14.05 -4.37 6.26
CA ALA A 101 14.36 -5.77 5.98
C ALA A 101 13.76 -6.21 4.65
N ASN A 102 12.84 -5.41 4.10
CA ASN A 102 12.51 -5.41 2.69
C ASN A 102 12.96 -4.15 1.93
N GLY A 103 13.52 -3.14 2.62
CA GLY A 103 14.09 -1.93 2.04
C GLY A 103 13.10 -0.87 1.56
N ARG A 104 11.81 -0.95 1.92
CA ARG A 104 10.74 -0.14 1.30
C ARG A 104 10.20 0.93 2.25
N ASN A 105 10.50 2.20 1.96
CA ASN A 105 9.97 3.38 2.66
C ASN A 105 8.64 3.90 2.06
N LYS A 106 8.23 3.36 0.91
CA LYS A 106 7.01 3.72 0.19
C LYS A 106 5.90 2.69 0.40
N VAL A 107 4.67 3.19 0.52
CA VAL A 107 3.46 2.40 0.67
C VAL A 107 2.46 2.82 -0.41
N ILE A 108 1.87 1.84 -1.10
CA ILE A 108 0.65 2.06 -1.87
C ILE A 108 -0.55 1.73 -0.99
N ALA A 109 -1.41 2.71 -0.76
CA ALA A 109 -2.74 2.52 -0.18
C ALA A 109 -3.73 2.29 -1.31
N LEU A 110 -4.58 1.26 -1.17
CA LEU A 110 -5.53 0.85 -2.19
C LEU A 110 -6.87 0.51 -1.53
N ALA A 111 -7.92 1.24 -1.89
CA ALA A 111 -9.29 1.01 -1.41
C ALA A 111 -10.23 0.66 -2.57
N ILE A 112 -11.28 -0.13 -2.29
CA ILE A 112 -12.29 -0.54 -3.27
C ILE A 112 -13.68 -0.20 -2.71
N GLY A 113 -14.37 0.73 -3.37
CA GLY A 113 -15.69 1.21 -2.97
C GLY A 113 -16.86 0.61 -3.78
N PRO A 114 -18.11 0.93 -3.39
CA PRO A 114 -19.31 0.64 -4.19
C PRO A 114 -19.19 1.18 -5.62
N GLY A 115 -19.79 0.49 -6.59
CA GLY A 115 -19.63 0.84 -8.01
C GLY A 115 -18.27 0.46 -8.61
N VAL A 116 -17.44 -0.31 -7.86
CA VAL A 116 -16.09 -0.73 -8.26
C VAL A 116 -15.16 0.47 -8.46
N ILE A 117 -15.32 1.47 -7.60
CA ILE A 117 -14.41 2.61 -7.54
C ILE A 117 -13.11 2.14 -6.89
N LEU A 118 -12.00 2.28 -7.62
CA LEU A 118 -10.67 2.02 -7.12
C LEU A 118 -10.03 3.35 -6.73
N GLU A 119 -9.57 3.45 -5.49
CA GLU A 119 -8.79 4.59 -5.01
C GLU A 119 -7.38 4.14 -4.68
N MET A 120 -6.37 4.82 -5.21
CA MET A 120 -4.96 4.51 -4.98
C MET A 120 -4.18 5.76 -4.60
N ALA A 121 -3.33 5.63 -3.58
CA ALA A 121 -2.44 6.69 -3.14
C ALA A 121 -1.05 6.13 -2.82
N VAL A 122 -0.01 6.94 -3.08
CA VAL A 122 1.35 6.64 -2.67
C VAL A 122 1.71 7.47 -1.44
N LEU A 123 2.26 6.80 -0.44
CA LEU A 123 2.61 7.37 0.85
C LEU A 123 4.10 7.13 1.10
N HIS A 124 4.80 8.16 1.55
CA HIS A 124 6.14 8.02 2.12
C HIS A 124 6.01 7.96 3.64
N LYS A 125 6.65 6.98 4.26
CA LYS A 125 6.79 6.97 5.71
C LYS A 125 7.80 8.05 6.11
N ALA A 126 7.36 9.04 6.88
CA ALA A 126 8.27 10.01 7.47
C ALA A 126 9.28 9.30 8.38
N SER A 127 10.57 9.53 8.16
CA SER A 127 11.59 9.09 9.10
C SER A 127 11.64 10.05 10.30
N THR A 128 12.16 9.56 11.43
CA THR A 128 12.37 10.40 12.61
C THR A 128 13.39 11.52 12.33
N ALA A 129 14.26 11.35 11.34
CA ALA A 129 15.16 12.39 10.85
C ALA A 129 14.42 13.47 10.05
N ASP A 130 13.50 13.08 9.17
CA ASP A 130 12.68 14.01 8.38
C ASP A 130 11.81 14.90 9.28
N LEU A 131 11.27 14.34 10.36
CA LEU A 131 10.46 15.06 11.34
C LEU A 131 11.28 16.09 12.14
N ARG A 132 12.57 15.80 12.43
CA ARG A 132 13.47 16.74 13.10
C ARG A 132 13.86 17.91 12.18
N TYR A 133 14.04 17.64 10.89
CA TYR A 133 14.33 18.67 9.90
C TYR A 133 13.14 19.61 9.69
N ALA A 134 11.92 19.08 9.66
CA ALA A 134 10.73 19.90 9.55
C ALA A 134 10.55 20.85 10.74
N ALA A 135 10.84 20.41 11.97
CA ALA A 135 10.69 21.22 13.18
C ALA A 135 11.62 22.46 13.21
N HIS A 136 12.84 22.36 12.68
CA HIS A 136 13.76 23.49 12.59
C HIS A 136 13.38 24.55 11.55
N CYS A 137 12.51 24.22 10.58
CA CYS A 137 12.07 25.18 9.55
C CYS A 137 10.93 26.10 10.02
N TRP A 138 10.36 25.90 11.22
CA TRP A 138 9.25 26.70 11.76
C TRP A 138 9.66 27.62 12.91
N GLU A 139 10.95 27.74 13.20
CA GLU A 139 11.49 28.69 14.18
C GLU A 139 12.02 29.95 13.45
N TRP A 140 11.11 30.78 12.94
CA TRP A 140 11.38 32.18 12.55
C TRP A 140 10.19 33.07 12.92
#